data_AF-A0A918PBX7-F1
#
_entry.id   AF-A0A918PBX7-F1
#
_cell.length_a   1.000
_cell.length_b   1.000
_cell.length_c   1.000
_cell.angle_alpha   90.00
_cell.angle_beta   90.00
_cell.angle_gamma   90.00
#
_symmetry.space_group_name_H-M   'P 1'
#
loop_
_entity.id
_entity.type
_entity.pdbx_description
1 polymer ?
#
loop_
_entity_poly.entity_id
_entity_poly.type
_entity_poly.pdbx_seq_one_letter_code
_entity_poly.pdbx_strand_id
1 'polypeptide(L)'
;MTHYPDLTRYSYDESDQEMLNVGWLAPDHSYCTGVVDERVVTALKVLSASYDNQMRGVHHCEFCDTDRPVVLGGPAMDTEVWLGSAEIRVRGADGTLYAAPNLVIHYITQHQYCPPEEFCRAAVGTAGIETAGALTLAE
;
A
#
# COMPACT_ATOMS: atom_id res chain seq x y z
N MET A 1 -4.00 11.72 -13.31
CA MET A 1 -4.11 10.30 -12.93
C MET A 1 -2.75 9.67 -12.98
N THR A 2 -2.34 9.09 -11.87
CA THR A 2 -1.09 8.34 -11.75
C THR A 2 -1.47 6.89 -11.56
N HIS A 3 -1.56 6.15 -12.67
CA HIS A 3 -1.76 4.70 -12.65
C HIS A 3 -0.47 4.01 -13.04
N TYR A 4 -0.11 3.00 -12.26
CA TYR A 4 0.94 2.05 -12.59
C TYR A 4 0.43 0.65 -12.28
N PRO A 5 0.42 -0.28 -13.26
CA PRO A 5 0.00 -1.64 -12.98
C PRO A 5 0.87 -2.26 -11.88
N ASP A 6 0.27 -3.10 -11.05
CA ASP A 6 1.00 -3.80 -10.00
C ASP A 6 2.17 -4.60 -10.58
N LEU A 7 3.26 -4.64 -9.83
CA LEU A 7 4.50 -5.34 -10.16
C LEU A 7 5.24 -4.81 -11.40
N THR A 8 4.86 -3.63 -11.89
CA THR A 8 5.67 -2.90 -12.89
C THR A 8 6.78 -2.11 -12.22
N ARG A 9 7.85 -1.83 -12.97
CA ARG A 9 8.98 -1.02 -12.47
C ARG A 9 8.49 0.35 -12.03
N TYR A 10 8.84 0.73 -10.80
CA TYR A 10 8.59 2.06 -10.25
C TYR A 10 9.28 3.13 -11.09
N SER A 11 8.50 4.14 -11.46
CA SER A 11 8.95 5.24 -12.33
C SER A 11 8.35 6.58 -11.93
N TYR A 12 7.89 6.70 -10.67
CA TYR A 12 7.23 7.92 -10.17
C TYR A 12 8.24 8.99 -9.76
N ASP A 13 9.44 8.61 -9.30
CA ASP A 13 10.57 9.52 -9.05
C ASP A 13 11.90 8.97 -9.65
N GLU A 14 12.95 9.79 -9.65
CA GLU A 14 14.31 9.41 -10.06
C GLU A 14 15.09 8.68 -8.94
N SER A 15 14.48 7.69 -8.29
CA SER A 15 15.20 6.85 -7.32
C SER A 15 16.20 5.93 -8.01
N ASP A 16 17.42 5.88 -7.48
CA ASP A 16 18.46 4.93 -7.88
C ASP A 16 18.15 3.47 -7.48
N GLN A 17 17.08 3.23 -6.71
CA GLN A 17 16.67 1.89 -6.29
C GLN A 17 15.61 1.30 -7.21
N GLU A 18 15.85 0.10 -7.73
CA GLU A 18 14.83 -0.65 -8.45
C GLU A 18 13.73 -1.11 -7.48
N MET A 19 12.50 -0.66 -7.73
CA MET A 19 11.32 -0.97 -6.94
C MET A 19 10.17 -1.36 -7.87
N LEU A 20 9.16 -2.05 -7.33
CA LEU A 20 7.94 -2.41 -8.03
C LEU A 20 6.75 -1.61 -7.51
N ASN A 21 5.91 -1.12 -8.42
CA ASN A 21 4.68 -0.40 -8.10
C ASN A 21 3.63 -1.36 -7.53
N VAL A 22 2.91 -0.92 -6.49
CA VAL A 22 1.72 -1.62 -5.98
C VAL A 22 0.65 -0.60 -5.59
N GLY A 23 -0.61 -0.82 -5.97
CA GLY A 23 -1.75 -0.03 -5.50
C GLY A 23 -1.87 1.38 -6.11
N TRP A 24 -1.28 1.61 -7.29
CA TRP A 24 -1.44 2.85 -8.07
C TRP A 24 -2.61 2.72 -9.03
N LEU A 25 -3.83 2.76 -8.48
CA LEU A 25 -5.07 2.47 -9.18
C LEU A 25 -5.69 3.71 -9.84
N ALA A 26 -6.48 3.52 -10.91
CA ALA A 26 -7.30 4.54 -11.52
C ALA A 26 -8.62 3.97 -12.09
N PRO A 27 -9.70 4.75 -12.22
CA PRO A 27 -11.03 4.26 -12.62
C PRO A 27 -11.11 3.61 -14.01
N ASP A 28 -10.22 3.97 -14.92
CA ASP A 28 -10.14 3.46 -16.29
C ASP A 28 -9.35 2.15 -16.40
N HIS A 29 -8.82 1.64 -15.29
CA HIS A 29 -8.04 0.41 -15.23
C HIS A 29 -8.65 -0.58 -14.23
N SER A 30 -8.91 -1.80 -14.69
CA SER A 30 -9.31 -2.90 -13.81
C SER A 30 -8.16 -3.28 -12.88
N TYR A 31 -8.50 -3.61 -11.63
CA TYR A 31 -7.56 -4.11 -10.64
C TYR A 31 -8.07 -5.41 -10.02
N CYS A 32 -7.16 -6.17 -9.42
CA CYS A 32 -7.49 -7.41 -8.72
C CYS A 32 -8.32 -7.11 -7.47
N THR A 33 -9.43 -7.82 -7.28
CA THR A 33 -10.26 -7.75 -6.07
C THR A 33 -10.23 -9.06 -5.29
N GLY A 34 -10.53 -9.00 -4.01
CA GLY A 34 -10.64 -10.20 -3.19
C GLY A 34 -10.50 -9.95 -1.69
N VAL A 35 -10.17 -11.02 -0.97
CA VAL A 35 -10.01 -10.99 0.49
C VAL A 35 -8.56 -10.79 0.86
N VAL A 36 -8.30 -9.82 1.73
CA VAL A 36 -6.99 -9.52 2.29
C VAL A 36 -7.02 -9.72 3.80
N ASP A 37 -6.06 -10.48 4.32
CA ASP A 37 -5.92 -10.77 5.74
C ASP A 37 -5.68 -9.47 6.55
N GLU A 38 -6.31 -9.37 7.73
CA GLU A 38 -6.23 -8.18 8.59
C GLU A 38 -4.79 -7.84 9.02
N ARG A 39 -3.90 -8.83 9.05
CA ARG A 39 -2.47 -8.64 9.33
C ARG A 39 -1.82 -7.72 8.32
N VAL A 40 -2.23 -7.78 7.05
CA VAL A 40 -1.72 -6.90 6.00
C VAL A 40 -2.14 -5.46 6.26
N VAL A 41 -3.42 -5.23 6.54
CA VAL A 41 -3.95 -3.89 6.85
C VAL A 41 -3.28 -3.32 8.10
N THR A 42 -3.08 -4.16 9.11
CA THR A 42 -2.38 -3.79 10.36
C THR A 42 -0.94 -3.40 10.08
N ALA A 43 -0.20 -4.22 9.30
CA ALA A 43 1.17 -3.94 8.91
C ALA A 43 1.29 -2.61 8.15
N LEU A 44 0.41 -2.36 7.18
CA LEU A 44 0.43 -1.13 6.40
C LEU A 44 0.13 0.11 7.27
N LYS A 45 -0.79 0.01 8.25
CA LYS A 45 -1.04 1.10 9.21
C LYS A 45 0.16 1.35 10.13
N VAL A 46 0.83 0.30 10.59
CA VAL A 46 2.07 0.45 11.38
C VAL A 46 3.11 1.21 10.56
N LEU A 47 3.29 0.84 9.29
CA LEU A 47 4.28 1.43 8.39
C LEU A 47 3.89 2.83 7.87
N SER A 48 2.61 3.17 7.80
CA SER A 48 2.15 4.43 7.21
C SER A 48 2.54 5.68 8.01
N ALA A 49 2.90 5.52 9.28
CA ALA A 49 3.37 6.62 10.13
C ALA A 49 4.90 6.81 10.07
N SER A 50 5.63 5.89 9.43
CA SER A 50 7.03 6.12 9.10
C SER A 50 7.06 7.15 7.98
N TYR A 51 7.27 8.43 8.31
CA TYR A 51 7.26 9.57 7.37
C TYR A 51 8.38 9.53 6.29
N ASP A 52 9.00 8.39 6.08
CA ASP A 52 9.97 8.16 5.02
C ASP A 52 9.22 8.25 3.68
N ASN A 53 9.42 9.34 2.94
CA ASN A 53 8.79 9.66 1.63
C ASN A 53 7.40 10.31 1.68
N GLN A 54 7.22 11.31 2.56
CA GLN A 54 6.15 12.29 2.38
C GLN A 54 6.30 13.01 1.03
N MET A 55 5.26 12.94 0.21
CA MET A 55 5.23 13.58 -1.10
C MET A 55 4.58 14.96 -0.99
N ARG A 56 4.98 15.90 -1.87
CA ARG A 56 4.43 17.27 -1.89
C ARG A 56 3.01 17.35 -2.48
N GLY A 57 2.45 16.23 -2.94
CA GLY A 57 1.11 16.13 -3.52
C GLY A 57 0.21 15.17 -2.74
N VAL A 58 -1.10 15.28 -2.95
CA VAL A 58 -2.12 14.38 -2.39
C VAL A 58 -2.75 13.59 -3.54
N HIS A 59 -2.67 12.27 -3.46
CA HIS A 59 -3.43 11.33 -4.28
C HIS A 59 -4.81 11.17 -3.65
N HIS A 60 -5.85 11.58 -4.36
CA HIS A 60 -7.24 11.42 -3.94
C HIS A 60 -7.82 10.09 -4.42
N CYS A 61 -8.72 9.48 -3.64
CA CYS A 61 -9.45 8.32 -4.12
C CYS A 61 -10.42 8.75 -5.23
N GLU A 62 -10.31 8.11 -6.40
CA GLU A 62 -11.19 8.40 -7.55
C GLU A 62 -12.38 7.42 -7.65
N PHE A 63 -12.51 6.51 -6.67
CA PHE A 63 -13.53 5.45 -6.65
C PHE A 63 -14.69 5.74 -5.67
N CYS A 64 -14.58 6.75 -4.81
CA CYS A 64 -15.66 7.20 -3.92
C CYS A 64 -15.52 8.68 -3.54
N ASP A 65 -16.52 9.20 -2.82
CA ASP A 65 -16.57 10.60 -2.37
C ASP A 65 -15.75 10.87 -1.09
N THR A 66 -14.92 9.92 -0.64
CA THR A 66 -14.08 10.12 0.55
C THR A 66 -12.88 11.00 0.21
N ASP A 67 -12.98 12.29 0.51
CA ASP A 67 -11.96 13.28 0.12
C ASP A 67 -10.60 13.07 0.80
N ARG A 68 -10.60 12.79 2.11
CA ARG A 68 -9.37 12.69 2.90
C ARG A 68 -9.47 11.55 3.92
N PRO A 69 -9.23 10.30 3.51
CA PRO A 69 -9.28 9.18 4.42
C PRO A 69 -8.16 9.28 5.47
N VAL A 70 -8.51 9.01 6.72
CA VAL A 70 -7.59 9.02 7.87
C VAL A 70 -7.60 7.66 8.54
N VAL A 71 -6.43 7.22 8.98
CA VAL A 71 -6.28 6.01 9.80
C VAL A 71 -5.44 6.31 11.03
N LEU A 72 -5.62 5.52 12.09
CA LEU A 72 -4.63 5.42 13.15
C LEU A 72 -3.51 4.50 12.68
N GLY A 73 -2.29 5.01 12.66
CA GLY A 73 -1.08 4.29 12.24
C GLY A 73 0.03 4.36 13.28
N GLY A 74 1.19 3.85 12.90
CA GLY A 74 2.36 3.72 13.76
C GLY A 74 2.33 2.47 14.64
N PRO A 75 3.47 2.09 15.26
CA PRO A 75 3.56 0.85 16.03
C PRO A 75 2.56 0.76 17.19
N ALA A 76 2.18 1.89 17.78
CA ALA A 76 1.21 1.98 18.86
C ALA A 76 -0.24 2.23 18.39
N MET A 77 -0.47 2.39 17.08
CA MET A 77 -1.78 2.65 16.49
C MET A 77 -2.49 3.89 17.08
N ASP A 78 -1.72 4.94 17.34
CA ASP A 78 -2.15 6.16 18.02
C ASP A 78 -1.86 7.44 17.23
N THR A 79 -1.22 7.31 16.07
CA THR A 79 -0.85 8.44 15.21
C THR A 79 -1.90 8.61 14.11
N GLU A 80 -2.56 9.77 14.04
CA GLU A 80 -3.44 10.07 12.90
C GLU A 80 -2.62 10.28 11.62
N VAL A 81 -2.87 9.43 10.62
CA VAL A 81 -2.20 9.47 9.32
C VAL A 81 -3.22 9.79 8.24
N TRP A 82 -2.97 10.88 7.50
CA TRP A 82 -3.71 11.20 6.29
C TRP A 82 -3.25 10.29 5.15
N LEU A 83 -4.20 9.61 4.52
CA LEU A 83 -3.93 8.79 3.35
C LEU A 83 -3.94 9.64 2.08
N GLY A 84 -3.13 9.24 1.10
CA GLY A 84 -2.91 9.94 -0.15
C GLY A 84 -1.68 10.84 -0.19
N SER A 85 -0.99 11.11 0.93
CA SER A 85 0.13 12.07 0.97
C SER A 85 1.52 11.45 1.07
N ALA A 86 1.62 10.12 1.09
CA ALA A 86 2.88 9.42 1.33
C ALA A 86 2.96 8.09 0.58
N GLU A 87 4.16 7.54 0.53
CA GLU A 87 4.41 6.18 0.08
C GLU A 87 4.79 5.26 1.24
N ILE A 88 4.42 3.99 1.10
CA ILE A 88 4.90 2.89 1.92
C ILE A 88 5.90 2.12 1.07
N ARG A 89 7.13 1.99 1.56
CA ARG A 89 8.18 1.18 0.93
C ARG A 89 8.48 -0.03 1.80
N VAL A 90 8.37 -1.22 1.22
CA VAL A 90 8.59 -2.50 1.93
C VAL A 90 9.58 -3.35 1.16
N ARG A 91 10.32 -4.18 1.90
CA ARG A 91 11.32 -5.09 1.33
C ARG A 91 10.88 -6.53 1.52
N GLY A 92 10.77 -7.28 0.42
CA GLY A 92 10.56 -8.72 0.43
C GLY A 92 11.77 -9.47 0.98
N ALA A 93 11.55 -10.72 1.40
CA ALA A 93 12.61 -11.59 1.91
C ALA A 93 13.69 -11.94 0.85
N ASP A 94 13.30 -11.87 -0.42
CA ASP A 94 14.17 -12.01 -1.60
C ASP A 94 14.98 -10.73 -1.92
N GLY A 95 14.74 -9.65 -1.18
CA GLY A 95 15.37 -8.35 -1.38
C GLY A 95 14.59 -7.40 -2.29
N THR A 96 13.52 -7.86 -2.93
CA THR A 96 12.68 -7.06 -3.83
C THR A 96 12.05 -5.89 -3.07
N LEU A 97 12.14 -4.69 -3.62
CA LEU A 97 11.53 -3.49 -3.05
C LEU A 97 10.19 -3.21 -3.73
N TYR A 98 9.21 -2.84 -2.92
CA TYR A 98 7.89 -2.42 -3.40
C TYR A 98 7.58 -1.02 -2.89
N ALA A 99 6.92 -0.23 -3.73
CA ALA A 99 6.47 1.11 -3.42
C ALA A 99 4.97 1.24 -3.71
N ALA A 100 4.22 1.63 -2.70
CA ALA A 100 2.77 1.83 -2.79
C ALA A 100 2.39 3.19 -2.20
N PRO A 101 1.37 3.89 -2.72
CA PRO A 101 0.81 5.02 -2.01
C PRO A 101 0.20 4.53 -0.70
N ASN A 102 0.30 5.28 0.40
CA ASN A 102 -0.36 4.90 1.66
C ASN A 102 -1.90 4.81 1.51
N LEU A 103 -2.46 5.40 0.45
CA LEU A 103 -3.85 5.24 0.02
C LEU A 103 -4.23 3.78 -0.28
N VAL A 104 -3.25 2.88 -0.50
CA VAL A 104 -3.49 1.44 -0.63
C VAL A 104 -4.30 0.86 0.53
N ILE A 105 -4.17 1.40 1.75
CA ILE A 105 -4.96 0.99 2.92
C ILE A 105 -6.45 1.24 2.69
N HIS A 106 -6.79 2.38 2.08
CA HIS A 106 -8.17 2.72 1.73
C HIS A 106 -8.68 1.84 0.59
N TYR A 107 -7.86 1.59 -0.43
CA TYR A 107 -8.23 0.70 -1.54
C TYR A 107 -8.55 -0.71 -1.08
N ILE A 108 -7.74 -1.29 -0.19
CA ILE A 108 -8.01 -2.63 0.37
C ILE A 108 -9.31 -2.61 1.18
N THR A 109 -9.48 -1.64 2.08
CA THR A 109 -10.57 -1.67 3.07
C THR A 109 -11.93 -1.18 2.53
N GLN A 110 -11.95 -0.33 1.51
CA GLN A 110 -13.19 0.28 0.98
C GLN A 110 -13.50 -0.15 -0.46
N HIS A 111 -12.50 -0.60 -1.21
CA HIS A 111 -12.64 -0.94 -2.63
C HIS A 111 -12.28 -2.39 -2.96
N GLN A 112 -12.08 -3.22 -1.92
CA GLN A 112 -11.75 -4.64 -2.05
C GLN A 112 -10.52 -4.92 -2.93
N TYR A 113 -9.65 -3.93 -3.10
CA TYR A 113 -8.40 -4.12 -3.83
C TYR A 113 -7.60 -5.22 -3.15
N CYS A 114 -7.18 -6.21 -3.94
CA CYS A 114 -6.39 -7.35 -3.52
C CYS A 114 -4.97 -7.19 -4.07
N PRO A 115 -4.00 -6.71 -3.25
CA PRO A 115 -2.63 -6.55 -3.70
C PRO A 115 -1.95 -7.89 -4.00
N PRO A 116 -0.84 -7.89 -4.75
CA PRO A 116 -0.01 -9.07 -4.91
C PRO A 116 0.42 -9.68 -3.57
N GLU A 117 0.33 -11.01 -3.45
CA GLU A 117 0.68 -11.75 -2.23
C GLU A 117 2.11 -11.47 -1.76
N GLU A 118 3.06 -11.29 -2.69
CA GLU A 118 4.46 -10.98 -2.39
C GLU A 118 4.65 -9.61 -1.70
N PHE A 119 3.86 -8.61 -2.10
CA PHE A 119 3.83 -7.32 -1.42
C PHE A 119 3.24 -7.44 -0.02
N CYS A 120 2.13 -8.19 0.13
CA CYS A 120 1.48 -8.41 1.42
C CYS A 120 2.44 -9.09 2.41
N ARG A 121 3.19 -10.10 1.96
CA ARG A 121 4.24 -10.76 2.76
C ARG A 121 5.35 -9.80 3.14
N ALA A 122 5.82 -8.97 2.20
CA ALA A 122 6.84 -7.96 2.46
C ALA A 122 6.38 -6.93 3.51
N ALA A 123 5.13 -6.46 3.43
CA ALA A 123 4.56 -5.51 4.39
C ALA A 123 4.46 -6.12 5.80
N VAL A 124 3.87 -7.31 5.91
CA VAL A 124 3.73 -8.04 7.18
C VAL A 124 5.09 -8.33 7.81
N GLY A 125 6.06 -8.80 7.01
CA GLY A 125 7.43 -9.04 7.47
C GLY A 125 8.15 -7.76 7.91
N THR A 126 8.02 -6.66 7.16
CA THR A 126 8.63 -5.36 7.50
C THR A 126 8.05 -4.80 8.80
N ALA A 127 6.76 -5.00 9.05
CA ALA A 127 6.10 -4.61 10.31
C ALA A 127 6.40 -5.54 11.50
N GLY A 128 7.18 -6.60 11.32
CA GLY A 128 7.50 -7.57 12.37
C GLY A 128 6.33 -8.48 12.77
N ILE A 129 5.34 -8.64 11.88
CA ILE A 129 4.17 -9.50 12.08
C ILE A 129 4.42 -10.87 11.42
N GLU A 130 3.78 -11.93 11.93
CA GLU A 130 3.93 -13.29 11.41
C GLU A 130 3.35 -13.46 9.99
N THR A 131 4.17 -14.00 9.08
CA THR A 131 3.85 -14.17 7.64
C THR A 131 3.27 -15.56 7.29
N ALA A 132 2.96 -16.40 8.29
CA ALA A 132 2.45 -17.75 8.06
C ALA A 132 1.05 -17.75 7.41
N GLY A 133 0.80 -18.73 6.54
CA GLY A 133 -0.45 -18.86 5.80
C GLY A 133 -0.52 -17.95 4.57
N ALA A 134 -1.66 -18.02 3.85
CA ALA A 134 -1.97 -17.08 2.77
C ALA A 134 -2.43 -15.74 3.36
N LEU A 135 -2.04 -14.64 2.72
CA LEU A 135 -2.45 -13.28 3.12
C LEU A 135 -3.47 -12.68 2.17
N THR A 136 -3.58 -13.19 0.95
CA THR A 136 -4.58 -12.78 -0.03
C THR A 136 -5.28 -13.97 -0.67
N LEU A 137 -6.54 -13.74 -1.05
CA LEU A 137 -7.37 -14.65 -1.83
C LEU A 137 -8.08 -13.80 -2.91
N ALA A 138 -7.51 -13.78 -4.11
CA ALA A 138 -8.08 -13.10 -5.26
C ALA A 138 -9.35 -13.80 -5.77
N GLU A 139 -10.31 -13.02 -6.28
CA GLU A 139 -11.57 -13.50 -6.89
C GLU A 139 -11.47 -13.75 -8.41
#